data_AF-A0A2H0FZ91-F1
#
_entry.id   AF-A0A2H0FZ91-F1
#
_cell.length_a   1.000
_cell.length_b   1.000
_cell.length_c   1.000
_cell.angle_alpha   90.00
_cell.angle_beta   90.00
_cell.angle_gamma   90.00
#
_symmetry.space_group_name_H-M   'P 1'
#
loop_
_entity.id
_entity.type
_entity.pdbx_description
1 polymer ?
#
loop_
_entity_poly.entity_id
_entity_poly.type
_entity_poly.pdbx_seq_one_letter_code
_entity_poly.pdbx_strand_id
1 'polypeptide(L)'
;MFDMTETTKLAGVALALLLAGCAVGPDYRTPEVSVPAAWHSAMKGGLKSVSPEAAQLAQWWNGLDDPQLSRLIEQATANNLDLKQAQARLREARARRGISAADRFPTLNAGASANRSRSRGRLRKRNLKYVKALAAAVTA
;
A
#
# COMPACT_ATOMS: atom_id res chain seq x y z
N MET A 1 30.23 -17.94 41.23
CA MET A 1 28.94 -18.41 40.65
C MET A 1 28.22 -17.16 40.18
N PHE A 2 28.51 -16.68 38.96
CA PHE A 2 27.88 -15.48 38.42
C PHE A 2 26.47 -15.84 37.95
N ASP A 3 25.50 -15.06 38.39
CA ASP A 3 24.08 -15.37 38.36
C ASP A 3 23.55 -15.42 36.90
N MET A 4 23.30 -16.63 36.38
CA MET A 4 22.80 -16.84 35.00
C MET A 4 21.40 -16.23 34.78
N THR A 5 20.71 -15.87 35.87
CA THR A 5 19.38 -15.24 35.82
C THR A 5 19.43 -13.75 35.54
N GLU A 6 20.54 -13.06 35.83
CA GLU A 6 20.73 -11.64 35.49
C GLU A 6 21.15 -11.46 34.02
N THR A 7 21.99 -12.36 33.50
CA THR A 7 22.43 -12.32 32.10
C THR A 7 21.30 -12.54 31.11
N THR A 8 20.30 -13.36 31.47
CA THR A 8 19.12 -13.62 30.63
C THR A 8 18.15 -12.43 30.61
N LYS A 9 17.99 -11.71 31.73
CA LYS A 9 17.21 -10.46 31.79
C LYS A 9 17.84 -9.36 30.95
N LEU A 10 19.16 -9.16 31.06
CA LEU A 10 19.91 -8.19 30.26
C LEU A 10 19.85 -8.50 28.75
N ALA A 11 19.95 -9.77 28.38
CA ALA A 11 19.79 -10.21 26.99
C ALA A 11 18.37 -9.92 26.45
N GLY A 12 17.33 -10.11 27.26
CA GLY A 12 15.95 -9.77 26.90
C GLY A 12 15.75 -8.27 26.64
N VAL A 13 16.32 -7.41 27.48
CA VAL A 13 16.26 -5.94 27.31
C VAL A 13 17.05 -5.50 26.07
N ALA A 14 18.25 -6.06 25.85
CA ALA A 14 19.05 -5.77 24.67
C ALA A 14 18.34 -6.18 23.38
N LEU A 15 17.67 -7.34 23.37
CA LEU A 15 16.86 -7.79 22.23
C LEU A 15 15.67 -6.85 21.99
N ALA A 16 14.96 -6.42 23.04
CA ALA A 16 13.84 -5.48 22.91
C ALA A 16 14.28 -4.11 22.33
N LEU A 17 15.45 -3.62 22.73
CA LEU A 17 16.05 -2.39 22.18
C LEU A 17 16.47 -2.54 20.72
N LEU A 18 16.94 -3.72 20.30
CA LEU A 18 17.28 -3.99 18.90
C LEU A 18 16.04 -4.07 17.98
N LEU A 19 14.86 -4.39 18.52
CA LEU A 19 13.60 -4.41 17.78
C LEU A 19 12.86 -3.05 17.78
N ALA A 20 13.34 -2.06 18.52
CA ALA A 20 12.75 -0.72 18.55
C ALA A 20 13.11 0.05 17.28
N GLY A 21 12.28 -0.06 16.23
CA GLY A 21 12.38 0.78 15.04
C GLY A 21 12.04 2.24 15.37
N CYS A 22 12.91 3.17 15.01
CA CYS A 22 12.66 4.60 15.18
C CYS A 22 11.76 5.09 14.04
N ALA A 23 10.63 5.74 14.35
CA ALA A 23 9.86 6.46 13.36
C ALA A 23 10.64 7.72 12.96
N VAL A 24 11.38 7.67 11.85
CA VAL A 24 12.24 8.78 11.41
C VAL A 24 11.50 9.63 10.40
N GLY A 25 10.78 10.65 10.88
CA GLY A 25 10.14 11.64 10.04
C GLY A 25 9.64 12.82 10.87
N PRO A 26 9.94 14.07 10.51
CA PRO A 26 9.38 15.23 11.20
C PRO A 26 7.86 15.27 11.01
N ASP A 27 7.15 15.75 12.02
CA ASP A 27 5.72 16.00 11.91
C ASP A 27 5.45 17.01 10.79
N TYR A 28 4.45 16.72 9.95
CA TYR A 28 4.03 17.63 8.90
C TYR A 28 3.58 18.96 9.51
N ARG A 29 4.17 20.07 9.05
CA ARG A 29 3.73 21.43 9.35
C ARG A 29 3.27 22.10 8.07
N THR A 30 2.08 22.68 8.08
CA THR A 30 1.57 23.47 6.95
C THR A 30 2.53 24.62 6.65
N PRO A 31 3.03 24.75 5.42
CA PRO A 31 3.89 25.87 5.05
C PRO A 31 3.14 27.20 5.20
N GLU A 32 3.76 28.19 5.86
CA GLU A 32 3.26 29.56 5.83
C GLU A 32 3.58 30.18 4.47
N VAL A 33 2.53 30.55 3.74
CA VAL A 33 2.63 31.26 2.46
C VAL A 33 2.32 32.74 2.70
N SER A 34 3.28 33.61 2.37
CA SER A 34 3.06 35.05 2.40
C SER A 34 2.19 35.45 1.22
N VAL A 35 0.90 35.65 1.50
CA VAL A 35 -0.08 36.15 0.54
C VAL A 35 -0.79 37.38 1.11
N PRO A 36 -1.27 38.30 0.26
CA PRO A 36 -2.08 39.41 0.72
C PRO A 36 -3.31 38.93 1.49
N ALA A 37 -3.66 39.63 2.58
CA ALA A 37 -4.86 39.31 3.36
C ALA A 37 -6.16 39.47 2.56
N ALA A 38 -6.13 40.27 1.48
CA ALA A 38 -7.24 40.45 0.56
C ALA A 38 -6.72 40.62 -0.87
N TRP A 39 -7.46 40.03 -1.82
CA TRP A 39 -7.14 40.08 -3.26
C TRP A 39 -7.94 41.14 -4.02
N HIS A 40 -8.88 41.82 -3.36
CA HIS A 40 -9.81 42.77 -3.98
C HIS A 40 -9.90 44.11 -3.22
N SER A 41 -10.03 45.19 -3.98
CA SER A 41 -10.29 46.54 -3.48
C SER A 41 -11.61 46.61 -2.72
N ALA A 42 -11.70 47.48 -1.70
CA ALA A 42 -12.94 47.70 -0.95
C ALA A 42 -14.02 48.28 -1.88
N MET A 43 -14.97 47.45 -2.32
CA MET A 43 -16.15 47.90 -3.07
C MET A 43 -17.19 48.49 -2.11
N LYS A 44 -17.66 49.71 -2.38
CA LYS A 44 -18.87 50.25 -1.71
C LYS A 44 -20.07 49.37 -2.06
N GLY A 45 -20.64 48.70 -1.06
CA GLY A 45 -21.71 47.72 -1.23
C GLY A 45 -21.27 46.26 -1.04
N GLY A 46 -19.96 45.99 -1.11
CA GLY A 46 -19.30 44.73 -0.75
C GLY A 46 -19.68 43.51 -1.60
N LEU A 47 -18.68 42.80 -2.12
CA LEU A 47 -18.82 41.36 -2.37
C LEU A 47 -18.82 40.69 -0.99
N LYS A 48 -19.97 40.19 -0.54
CA LYS A 48 -19.98 39.28 0.61
C LYS A 48 -19.17 38.06 0.21
N SER A 49 -18.18 37.71 1.02
CA SER A 49 -17.47 36.42 0.87
C SER A 49 -18.50 35.33 1.14
N VAL A 50 -19.12 34.84 0.06
CA VAL A 50 -19.90 33.63 0.11
C VAL A 50 -18.88 32.52 0.02
N SER A 51 -18.82 31.66 1.04
CA SER A 51 -18.14 30.38 0.94
C SER A 51 -19.19 29.37 0.48
N PRO A 52 -19.42 29.21 -0.84
CA PRO A 52 -20.35 28.21 -1.33
C PRO A 52 -19.95 26.83 -0.81
N GLU A 53 -20.95 26.00 -0.54
CA GLU A 53 -20.71 24.60 -0.20
C GLU A 53 -19.95 23.93 -1.37
N ALA A 54 -19.10 22.94 -1.06
CA ALA A 54 -18.31 22.24 -2.07
C ALA A 54 -19.19 21.67 -3.21
N ALA A 55 -20.40 21.22 -2.89
CA ALA A 55 -21.38 20.74 -3.87
C ALA A 55 -21.85 21.85 -4.83
N GLN A 56 -22.03 23.07 -4.31
CA GLN A 56 -22.37 24.25 -5.11
C GLN A 56 -21.22 24.66 -6.04
N LEU A 57 -19.98 24.62 -5.54
CA LEU A 57 -18.79 24.87 -6.37
C LEU A 57 -18.60 23.81 -7.46
N ALA A 58 -18.94 22.56 -7.17
CA ALA A 58 -18.84 21.47 -8.14
C ALA A 58 -19.77 21.67 -9.35
N GLN A 59 -20.80 22.53 -9.23
CA GLN A 59 -21.75 22.86 -10.29
C GLN A 59 -21.81 24.37 -10.55
N TRP A 60 -20.66 25.06 -10.41
CA TRP A 60 -20.56 26.52 -10.51
C TRP A 60 -21.22 27.11 -11.77
N TRP A 61 -21.22 26.36 -12.88
CA TRP A 61 -21.78 26.79 -14.16
C TRP A 61 -23.30 26.95 -14.14
N ASN A 62 -24.01 26.34 -13.18
CA ASN A 62 -25.46 26.51 -13.06
C ASN A 62 -25.84 27.97 -12.73
N GLY A 63 -24.93 28.76 -12.16
CA GLY A 63 -25.15 30.19 -11.94
C GLY A 63 -25.17 31.05 -13.21
N LEU A 64 -24.90 30.45 -14.38
CA LEU A 64 -24.98 31.12 -15.68
C LEU A 64 -26.38 31.01 -16.33
N ASP A 65 -27.27 30.21 -15.74
CA ASP A 65 -28.65 29.99 -16.21
C ASP A 65 -28.77 29.54 -17.69
N ASP A 66 -27.78 28.79 -18.20
CA ASP A 66 -27.79 28.23 -19.55
C ASP A 66 -27.98 26.69 -19.54
N PRO A 67 -29.18 26.18 -19.92
CA PRO A 67 -29.46 24.75 -19.93
C PRO A 67 -28.73 23.97 -21.04
N GLN A 68 -28.31 24.62 -22.13
CA GLN A 68 -27.48 23.97 -23.16
C GLN A 68 -26.08 23.74 -22.61
N LEU A 69 -25.50 24.75 -21.97
CA LEU A 69 -24.19 24.66 -21.34
C LEU A 69 -24.14 23.55 -20.29
N SER A 70 -25.11 23.50 -19.38
CA SER A 70 -25.15 22.47 -18.34
C SER A 70 -25.16 21.05 -18.95
N ARG A 71 -25.95 20.82 -20.01
CA ARG A 71 -25.97 19.52 -20.70
C ARG A 71 -24.63 19.17 -21.34
N LEU A 72 -23.96 20.14 -21.95
CA LEU A 72 -22.64 19.91 -22.57
C LEU A 72 -21.58 19.57 -21.53
N ILE A 73 -21.58 20.27 -20.38
CA ILE A 73 -20.66 20.00 -19.28
C ILE A 73 -20.91 18.61 -18.67
N GLU A 74 -22.17 18.23 -18.45
CA GLU A 74 -22.55 16.90 -17.97
C GLU A 74 -22.08 15.79 -18.94
N GLN A 75 -22.32 15.96 -20.24
CA GLN A 75 -21.87 15.01 -21.26
C GLN A 75 -20.34 14.91 -21.34
N ALA A 76 -19.65 16.05 -21.27
CA ALA A 76 -18.19 16.12 -21.29
C ALA A 76 -17.60 15.41 -20.08
N THR A 77 -18.07 15.73 -18.87
CA THR A 77 -17.57 15.14 -17.62
C THR A 77 -17.85 13.64 -17.51
N ALA A 78 -19.02 13.17 -17.96
CA ALA A 78 -19.35 11.74 -17.94
C ALA A 78 -18.43 10.89 -18.84
N ASN A 79 -17.97 11.45 -19.95
CA ASN A 79 -17.17 10.73 -20.95
C ASN A 79 -15.68 11.11 -20.97
N ASN A 80 -15.24 12.00 -20.08
CA ASN A 80 -13.88 12.50 -20.05
C ASN A 80 -12.86 11.39 -19.68
N LEU A 81 -11.95 11.07 -20.60
CA LEU A 81 -10.91 10.06 -20.40
C LEU A 81 -9.82 10.52 -19.42
N ASP A 82 -9.52 11.82 -19.36
CA ASP A 82 -8.56 12.38 -18.42
C ASP A 82 -9.04 12.24 -16.98
N LEU A 83 -10.34 12.43 -16.72
CA LEU A 83 -10.94 12.18 -15.41
C LEU A 83 -10.85 10.69 -15.01
N LYS A 84 -11.13 9.79 -15.95
CA LYS A 84 -10.97 8.34 -15.73
C LYS A 84 -9.52 7.97 -15.43
N GLN A 85 -8.57 8.58 -16.14
CA GLN A 85 -7.14 8.38 -15.91
C GLN A 85 -6.68 8.93 -14.55
N ALA A 86 -7.15 10.12 -14.15
CA ALA A 86 -6.87 10.70 -12.84
C ALA A 86 -7.41 9.80 -11.71
N GLN A 87 -8.63 9.26 -11.87
CA GLN A 87 -9.20 8.31 -10.92
C GLN A 87 -8.38 7.01 -10.84
N ALA A 88 -7.91 6.48 -11.98
CA ALA A 88 -7.04 5.31 -12.01
C ALA A 88 -5.73 5.56 -11.27
N ARG A 89 -5.08 6.71 -11.48
CA ARG A 89 -3.87 7.12 -10.74
C ARG A 89 -4.10 7.20 -9.23
N LEU A 90 -5.26 7.69 -8.81
CA LEU A 90 -5.62 7.72 -7.38
C LEU A 90 -5.77 6.31 -6.81
N ARG A 91 -6.40 5.38 -7.54
CA ARG A 91 -6.52 3.97 -7.13
C ARG A 91 -5.15 3.31 -7.03
N GLU A 92 -4.27 3.54 -8.00
CA GLU A 92 -2.90 3.05 -8.00
C GLU A 92 -2.12 3.56 -6.78
N ALA A 93 -2.17 4.86 -6.49
CA ALA A 93 -1.50 5.45 -5.33
C ALA A 93 -1.99 4.84 -4.00
N ARG A 94 -3.31 4.60 -3.88
CA ARG A 94 -3.90 3.93 -2.71
C ARG A 94 -3.46 2.48 -2.57
N ALA A 95 -3.37 1.74 -3.68
CA ALA A 95 -2.87 0.37 -3.69
C ALA A 95 -1.39 0.30 -3.26
N ARG A 96 -0.55 1.21 -3.79
CA ARG A 96 0.86 1.33 -3.39
C ARG A 96 1.00 1.63 -1.89
N ARG A 97 0.20 2.57 -1.36
CA ARG A 97 0.14 2.83 0.09
C ARG A 97 -0.25 1.57 0.87
N GLY A 98 -1.20 0.80 0.37
CA GLY A 98 -1.63 -0.47 0.96
C GLY A 98 -0.51 -1.51 1.02
N ILE A 99 0.26 -1.65 -0.06
CA ILE A 99 1.44 -2.54 -0.12
C ILE A 99 2.48 -2.12 0.92
N SER A 100 2.89 -0.84 0.94
CA SER A 100 3.84 -0.34 1.95
C SER A 100 3.32 -0.48 3.38
N ALA A 101 2.01 -0.42 3.58
CA ALA A 101 1.40 -0.65 4.89
C ALA A 101 1.43 -2.14 5.30
N ALA A 102 1.35 -3.06 4.33
CA ALA A 102 1.37 -4.51 4.53
C ALA A 102 2.76 -5.03 4.95
N ASP A 103 3.84 -4.35 4.55
CA ASP A 103 5.23 -4.66 4.96
C ASP A 103 5.45 -4.61 6.48
N ARG A 104 4.50 -4.03 7.23
CA ARG A 104 4.52 -3.98 8.70
C ARG A 104 3.94 -5.25 9.36
N PHE A 105 3.45 -6.20 8.58
CA PHE A 105 2.81 -7.44 9.06
C PHE A 105 3.54 -8.68 8.53
N PRO A 106 3.46 -9.82 9.23
CA PRO A 106 4.04 -11.07 8.74
C PRO A 106 3.29 -11.59 7.49
N THR A 107 4.03 -12.07 6.50
CA THR A 107 3.45 -12.70 5.30
C THR A 107 3.19 -14.19 5.54
N LEU A 108 1.99 -14.68 5.23
CA LEU A 108 1.67 -16.10 5.26
C LEU A 108 1.76 -16.67 3.85
N ASN A 109 2.63 -17.65 3.65
CA ASN A 109 2.82 -18.35 2.38
C ASN A 109 2.85 -19.85 2.63
N ALA A 110 2.25 -20.63 1.73
CA ALA A 110 2.29 -22.09 1.75
C ALA A 110 2.81 -22.60 0.40
N GLY A 111 3.76 -23.54 0.43
CA GLY A 111 4.33 -24.14 -0.77
C GLY A 111 4.69 -25.61 -0.53
N ALA A 112 4.53 -26.42 -1.56
CA ALA A 112 4.94 -27.83 -1.56
C ALA A 112 5.94 -28.04 -2.69
N SER A 113 7.04 -28.75 -2.41
CA SER A 113 8.02 -29.12 -3.44
C SER A 113 8.48 -30.56 -3.25
N ALA A 114 8.77 -31.25 -4.36
CA ALA A 114 9.30 -32.59 -4.37
C ALA A 114 10.52 -32.65 -5.30
N ASN A 115 11.66 -33.10 -4.79
CA ASN A 115 12.89 -33.22 -5.56
C ASN A 115 13.41 -34.66 -5.51
N ARG A 116 13.78 -35.24 -6.67
CA ARG A 116 14.36 -36.58 -6.77
C ARG A 116 15.72 -36.52 -7.43
N SER A 117 16.78 -36.56 -6.63
CA SER A 117 18.15 -36.67 -7.11
C SER A 117 18.60 -38.14 -7.13
N ARG A 118 19.21 -38.58 -8.25
CA ARG A 118 19.86 -39.89 -8.38
C ARG A 118 21.36 -39.68 -8.60
N SER A 119 22.15 -39.80 -7.53
CA SER A 119 23.60 -39.98 -7.67
C SER A 119 23.87 -41.43 -8.08
N ARG A 120 24.44 -41.64 -9.28
CA ARG A 120 24.83 -42.98 -9.75
C ARG A 120 26.13 -43.39 -9.05
N GLY A 121 26.03 -43.75 -7.77
CA GLY A 121 27.05 -44.56 -7.12
C GLY A 121 27.16 -45.90 -7.83
N ARG A 122 28.37 -46.28 -8.23
CA ARG A 122 28.68 -47.54 -8.92
C ARG A 122 28.07 -48.72 -8.15
N LEU A 123 26.95 -49.26 -8.64
CA LEU A 123 26.28 -50.40 -8.03
C LEU A 123 27.17 -51.65 -8.18
N ARG A 124 27.86 -52.00 -7.10
CA ARG A 124 28.42 -53.35 -6.94
C ARG A 124 27.24 -54.30 -6.85
N LYS A 125 27.05 -55.16 -7.87
CA LYS A 125 25.98 -56.15 -7.97
C LYS A 125 25.86 -56.95 -6.66
N ARG A 126 24.93 -56.58 -5.77
CA ARG A 126 24.47 -57.41 -4.65
C ARG A 126 22.98 -57.66 -4.85
N ASN A 127 22.67 -58.93 -5.11
CA ASN A 127 21.35 -59.56 -5.17
C ASN A 127 20.13 -58.65 -5.46
N LEU A 128 19.86 -58.50 -6.77
CA LEU A 128 18.77 -57.74 -7.38
C LEU A 128 17.34 -58.16 -6.95
N LYS A 129 17.19 -59.32 -6.29
CA LYS A 129 15.88 -59.87 -5.88
C LYS A 129 15.18 -59.03 -4.81
N TYR A 130 15.93 -58.45 -3.86
CA TYR A 130 15.35 -57.70 -2.73
C TYR A 130 14.95 -56.27 -3.09
N VAL A 131 15.69 -55.61 -3.98
CA VAL A 131 15.43 -54.21 -4.36
C VAL A 131 14.16 -54.08 -5.21
N LYS A 132 13.84 -55.07 -6.05
CA LYS A 132 12.58 -55.09 -6.81
C LYS A 132 11.35 -55.28 -5.92
N ALA A 133 11.45 -56.11 -4.87
CA ALA A 133 10.34 -56.35 -3.94
C ALA A 133 9.98 -55.09 -3.13
N LEU A 134 10.98 -54.34 -2.65
CA LEU A 134 10.76 -53.09 -1.90
C LEU A 134 10.19 -51.95 -2.75
N ALA A 135 10.54 -51.89 -4.04
CA ALA A 135 9.99 -50.88 -4.94
C ALA A 135 8.48 -51.08 -5.21
N ALA A 136 8.01 -52.33 -5.24
CA ALA A 136 6.59 -52.64 -5.43
C ALA A 136 5.72 -52.19 -4.23
N ALA A 137 6.26 -52.24 -3.01
CA ALA A 137 5.53 -51.87 -1.79
C ALA A 137 5.30 -50.35 -1.60
N VAL A 138 6.06 -49.51 -2.31
CA VAL A 138 5.97 -48.04 -2.21
C VAL A 138 5.08 -47.45 -3.32
N THR A 139 4.55 -48.29 -4.22
CA THR A 139 3.70 -47.86 -5.35
C THR A 139 2.24 -48.31 -5.21
N ALA A 140 1.85 -48.78 -4.02
CA ALA A 140 0.48 -49.03 -3.60
C ALA A 140 0.14 -48.09 -2.44
#